data_AF-X0XHL9-F1
#
_entry.id   AF-X0XHL9-F1
#
_cell.length_a   1.000
_cell.length_b   1.000
_cell.length_c   1.000
_cell.angle_alpha   90.00
_cell.angle_beta   90.00
_cell.angle_gamma   90.00
#
_symmetry.space_group_name_H-M   'P 1'
#
loop_
_entity.id
_entity.type
_entity.pdbx_description
1 polymer ?
#
loop_
_entity_poly.entity_id
_entity_poly.type
_entity_poly.pdbx_seq_one_letter_code
_entity_poly.pdbx_strand_id
1 'polypeptide(L)'
;TAVAPNIERTVSVTYHGDSQQVRIIATTAEFEHVRNSPAEYGEFFTVGDEAAGARKAVIGAQTAEDFFGAPGLALEETIRINGVPFKVVGVLESKGGGGFGGSQDAVVIVPLSTAMRRLFSGRFKGEFRP
;
A
#
# COMPACT_ATOMS: atom_id res chain seq x y z
N THR A 1 -7.83 10.32 21.34
CA THR A 1 -8.23 10.65 19.95
C THR A 1 -6.99 10.58 19.08
N ALA A 2 -6.76 9.47 18.38
CA ALA A 2 -5.61 9.33 17.49
C ALA A 2 -5.96 9.95 16.13
N VAL A 3 -5.20 10.95 15.71
CA VAL A 3 -5.27 11.53 14.36
C VAL A 3 -4.04 11.05 13.60
N ALA A 4 -4.20 10.01 12.80
CA ALA A 4 -3.14 9.53 11.92
C ALA A 4 -3.17 10.36 10.62
N PRO A 5 -2.13 11.14 10.29
CA PRO A 5 -2.06 11.78 8.99
C PRO A 5 -1.97 10.71 7.91
N ASN A 6 -2.81 10.83 6.88
CA ASN A 6 -2.76 9.99 5.70
C ASN A 6 -2.71 10.85 4.44
N ILE A 7 -1.85 10.46 3.50
CA ILE A 7 -1.78 11.06 2.17
C ILE A 7 -2.22 10.00 1.18
N GLU A 8 -3.32 10.25 0.48
CA GLU A 8 -3.83 9.35 -0.55
C GLU A 8 -3.46 9.87 -1.94
N ARG A 9 -2.91 9.01 -2.79
CA ARG A 9 -2.66 9.30 -4.21
C ARG A 9 -2.92 8.07 -5.07
N THR A 10 -3.17 8.26 -6.36
CA THR A 10 -3.18 7.16 -7.33
C THR A 10 -1.79 7.02 -7.93
N VAL A 11 -1.25 5.81 -7.93
CA VAL A 11 0.08 5.49 -8.47
C VAL A 11 0.02 4.24 -9.31
N SER A 12 0.95 4.11 -10.25
CA SER A 12 1.10 2.88 -11.02
C SER A 12 1.95 1.89 -10.22
N VAL A 13 1.36 0.74 -9.92
CA VAL A 13 2.06 -0.41 -9.34
C VAL A 13 2.32 -1.41 -10.45
N THR A 14 3.55 -1.92 -10.49
CA THR A 14 4.00 -2.88 -11.49
C THR A 14 4.54 -4.12 -10.82
N TYR A 15 4.09 -5.27 -11.28
CA TYR A 15 4.53 -6.58 -10.84
C TYR A 15 4.68 -7.50 -12.06
N HIS A 16 5.84 -8.12 -12.24
CA HIS A 16 6.15 -9.06 -13.34
C HIS A 16 5.87 -8.60 -14.80
N GLY A 17 5.56 -7.33 -15.04
CA GLY A 17 5.24 -6.79 -16.35
C GLY A 17 3.82 -6.23 -16.43
N ASP A 18 2.94 -6.64 -15.53
CA ASP A 18 1.60 -6.07 -15.36
C ASP A 18 1.68 -4.77 -14.57
N SER A 19 1.04 -3.72 -15.09
CA SER A 19 0.95 -2.42 -14.43
C SER A 19 -0.51 -2.02 -14.26
N GLN A 20 -0.91 -1.74 -13.02
CA GLN A 20 -2.24 -1.23 -12.72
C GLN A 20 -2.15 0.03 -11.85
N GLN A 21 -3.12 0.92 -12.02
CA GLN A 21 -3.26 2.08 -11.16
C GLN A 21 -4.00 1.69 -9.90
N VAL A 22 -3.34 1.86 -8.76
CA VAL A 22 -3.92 1.57 -7.45
C VAL A 22 -3.77 2.77 -6.54
N ARG A 23 -4.63 2.85 -5.52
CA ARG A 23 -4.61 3.95 -4.57
C ARG A 23 -3.55 3.67 -3.52
N ILE A 24 -2.51 4.51 -3.44
CA ILE A 24 -1.55 4.47 -2.36
C ILE A 24 -1.98 5.37 -1.20
N ILE A 25 -1.92 4.85 0.01
CA ILE A 25 -2.12 5.58 1.27
C ILE A 25 -0.80 5.59 2.01
N ALA A 26 -0.19 6.76 2.12
CA ALA A 26 0.99 6.96 2.95
C ALA A 26 0.54 7.38 4.35
N THR A 27 0.82 6.57 5.36
CA THR A 27 0.36 6.82 6.73
C THR A 27 1.32 6.24 7.77
N THR A 28 1.03 6.44 9.04
CA THR A 28 1.83 5.95 10.17
C THR A 28 1.36 4.58 10.63
N ALA A 29 2.17 3.88 11.43
CA ALA A 29 1.80 2.55 11.96
C ALA A 29 0.50 2.55 12.78
N GLU A 30 0.13 3.70 13.37
CA GLU A 30 -1.11 3.89 14.12
C GLU A 30 -2.38 3.73 13.26
N PHE A 31 -2.26 3.75 11.93
CA PHE A 31 -3.39 3.67 11.01
C PHE A 31 -4.14 2.33 11.08
N GLU A 32 -3.45 1.24 11.39
CA GLU A 32 -4.08 -0.08 11.57
C GLU A 32 -5.16 -0.04 12.65
N HIS A 33 -4.82 0.57 13.80
CA HIS A 33 -5.73 0.74 14.93
C HIS A 33 -6.88 1.70 14.63
N VAL A 34 -6.61 2.74 13.82
CA VAL A 34 -7.63 3.73 13.43
C VAL A 34 -8.66 3.13 12.47
N ARG A 35 -8.25 2.26 11.54
CA ARG A 35 -9.14 1.73 10.50
C ARG A 35 -9.82 0.40 10.89
N ASN A 36 -9.48 -0.16 12.06
CA ASN A 36 -9.99 -1.44 12.57
C ASN A 36 -10.06 -2.51 11.47
N SER A 37 -8.97 -2.60 10.69
CA SER A 37 -8.85 -3.48 9.52
C SER A 37 -7.51 -4.20 9.69
N PRO A 38 -7.49 -5.33 10.41
CA PRO A 38 -6.25 -6.06 10.65
C PRO A 38 -5.68 -6.61 9.35
N ALA A 39 -4.37 -6.87 9.34
CA ALA A 39 -3.76 -7.68 8.30
C ALA A 39 -4.27 -9.13 8.43
N GLU A 40 -4.83 -9.68 7.35
CA GLU A 40 -5.22 -11.09 7.26
C GLU A 40 -4.00 -11.99 7.05
N TYR A 41 -3.03 -11.51 6.28
CA TYR A 41 -1.76 -12.19 6.05
C TYR A 41 -0.60 -11.27 6.43
N GLY A 42 0.42 -11.82 7.08
CA GLY A 42 1.60 -11.07 7.49
C GLY A 42 1.32 -10.09 8.62
N GLU A 43 2.04 -8.96 8.62
CA GLU A 43 1.98 -7.95 9.68
C GLU A 43 2.03 -6.53 9.10
N PHE A 44 1.42 -5.58 9.81
CA PHE A 44 1.55 -4.17 9.49
C PHE A 44 2.97 -3.66 9.80
N PHE A 45 3.38 -2.57 9.16
CA PHE A 45 4.68 -1.97 9.48
C PHE A 45 4.65 -1.28 10.85
N THR A 46 5.77 -1.35 11.56
CA THR A 46 5.89 -0.78 12.91
C THR A 46 6.35 0.69 12.87
N VAL A 47 6.22 1.41 13.99
CA VAL A 47 6.78 2.76 14.16
C VAL A 47 8.30 2.75 13.94
N GLY A 48 9.00 1.66 14.31
CA GLY A 48 10.43 1.49 14.07
C GLY A 48 10.77 1.39 12.58
N ASP A 49 9.94 0.66 11.82
CA ASP A 49 10.07 0.56 10.35
C ASP A 49 9.84 1.90 9.66
N GLU A 50 8.84 2.64 10.14
CA GLU A 50 8.58 4.01 9.68
C GLU A 50 9.77 4.92 9.98
N ALA A 51 10.32 4.90 11.20
CA ALA A 51 11.48 5.70 11.56
C ALA A 51 12.73 5.34 10.72
N ALA A 52 12.91 4.07 10.40
CA ALA A 52 14.00 3.57 9.56
C ALA A 52 13.81 3.90 8.06
N GLY A 53 12.60 4.31 7.63
CA GLY A 53 12.27 4.48 6.23
C GLY A 53 12.29 3.15 5.47
N ALA A 54 11.81 2.08 6.12
CA ALA A 54 11.75 0.75 5.55
C ALA A 54 10.85 0.73 4.31
N ARG A 55 11.26 -0.04 3.29
CA ARG A 55 10.51 -0.20 2.03
C ARG A 55 9.49 -1.32 2.17
N LYS A 56 8.64 -1.20 3.18
CA LYS A 56 7.54 -2.12 3.46
C LYS A 56 6.26 -1.55 2.85
N ALA A 57 5.43 -2.43 2.31
CA ALA A 57 4.10 -2.11 1.82
C ALA A 57 3.10 -3.12 2.39
N VAL A 58 1.91 -2.64 2.71
CA VAL A 58 0.76 -3.47 3.03
C VAL A 58 -0.24 -3.28 1.90
N ILE A 59 -0.82 -4.34 1.35
CA ILE A 59 -1.75 -4.23 0.22
C ILE A 59 -3.14 -4.70 0.64
N GLY A 60 -4.17 -4.21 -0.04
CA GLY A 60 -5.53 -4.71 0.12
C GLY A 60 -5.74 -6.04 -0.60
N ALA A 61 -6.73 -6.82 -0.15
CA ALA A 61 -7.03 -8.14 -0.68
C ALA A 61 -7.26 -8.13 -2.21
N GLN A 62 -7.96 -7.13 -2.74
CA GLN A 62 -8.22 -7.03 -4.18
C GLN A 62 -6.93 -6.78 -4.99
N THR A 63 -6.06 -5.87 -4.54
CA THR A 63 -4.76 -5.65 -5.21
C THR A 63 -3.89 -6.91 -5.15
N ALA A 64 -3.97 -7.65 -4.04
CA ALA A 64 -3.27 -8.92 -3.91
C ALA A 64 -3.81 -9.99 -4.88
N GLU A 65 -5.13 -10.11 -5.01
CA GLU A 65 -5.78 -10.99 -5.99
C GLU A 65 -5.44 -10.60 -7.44
N ASP A 66 -5.51 -9.31 -7.78
CA ASP A 66 -5.27 -8.84 -9.14
C ASP A 66 -3.83 -9.12 -9.61
N PHE A 67 -2.83 -8.90 -8.75
CA PHE A 67 -1.41 -9.08 -9.11
C PHE A 67 -0.87 -10.49 -8.86
N PHE A 68 -1.36 -11.20 -7.84
CA PHE A 68 -0.81 -12.48 -7.39
C PHE A 68 -1.78 -13.65 -7.55
N GLY A 69 -3.03 -13.41 -7.92
CA GLY A 69 -4.09 -14.41 -8.03
C GLY A 69 -4.70 -14.86 -6.70
N ALA A 70 -4.02 -14.63 -5.57
CA ALA A 70 -4.53 -14.91 -4.23
C ALA A 70 -3.87 -13.99 -3.17
N PRO A 71 -4.61 -13.54 -2.14
CA PRO A 71 -4.09 -12.65 -1.11
C PRO A 71 -2.85 -13.18 -0.38
N GLY A 72 -2.85 -14.46 -0.01
CA GLY A 72 -1.73 -15.08 0.71
C GLY A 72 -0.44 -15.21 -0.10
N LEU A 73 -0.50 -15.14 -1.43
CA LEU A 73 0.69 -15.23 -2.31
C LEU A 73 1.46 -13.91 -2.42
N ALA A 74 0.83 -12.79 -2.03
CA ALA A 74 1.50 -11.49 -2.09
C ALA A 74 2.46 -11.25 -0.92
N LEU A 75 2.46 -12.10 0.11
CA LEU A 75 3.33 -11.92 1.26
C LEU A 75 4.81 -12.12 0.90
N GLU A 76 5.67 -11.25 1.41
CA GLU A 76 7.11 -11.21 1.13
C GLU A 76 7.53 -10.88 -0.31
N GLU A 77 6.56 -10.69 -1.20
CA GLU A 77 6.81 -10.37 -2.59
C GLU A 77 7.23 -8.91 -2.79
N THR A 78 7.88 -8.63 -3.91
CA THR A 78 8.37 -7.28 -4.22
C THR A 78 7.58 -6.65 -5.36
N ILE A 79 6.78 -5.64 -5.04
CA ILE A 79 6.06 -4.81 -6.01
C ILE A 79 6.82 -3.53 -6.31
N ARG A 80 6.70 -3.01 -7.54
CA ARG A 80 7.29 -1.72 -7.91
C ARG A 80 6.23 -0.65 -7.93
N ILE A 81 6.33 0.30 -7.02
CA ILE A 81 5.44 1.46 -6.96
C ILE A 81 6.16 2.63 -7.62
N ASN A 82 5.68 3.08 -8.78
CA ASN A 82 6.35 4.10 -9.59
C ASN A 82 7.86 3.82 -9.81
N GLY A 83 8.21 2.56 -10.07
CA GLY A 83 9.59 2.12 -10.28
C GLY A 83 10.43 1.95 -9.00
N VAL A 84 9.90 2.28 -7.82
CA VAL A 84 10.57 2.02 -6.54
C VAL A 84 10.13 0.64 -6.02
N PRO A 85 11.06 -0.28 -5.70
CA PRO A 85 10.71 -1.58 -5.16
C PRO A 85 10.30 -1.47 -3.68
N PHE A 86 9.15 -2.06 -3.36
CA PHE A 86 8.62 -2.23 -2.02
C PHE A 86 8.34 -3.71 -1.76
N LYS A 87 8.73 -4.18 -0.57
CA LYS A 87 8.41 -5.54 -0.11
C LYS A 87 7.04 -5.52 0.56
N VAL A 88 6.15 -6.39 0.11
CA VAL A 88 4.86 -6.61 0.72
C VAL A 88 5.07 -7.40 2.02
N VAL A 89 4.68 -6.83 3.14
CA VAL A 89 4.84 -7.44 4.47
C VAL A 89 3.51 -7.82 5.11
N GLY A 90 2.41 -7.33 4.54
CA GLY A 90 1.08 -7.67 5.00
C GLY A 90 0.04 -7.48 3.91
N VAL A 91 -1.06 -8.18 4.06
CA VAL A 91 -2.25 -8.07 3.23
C VAL A 91 -3.45 -7.87 4.13
N LEU A 92 -4.24 -6.82 3.87
CA LEU A 92 -5.43 -6.51 4.65
C LEU A 92 -6.52 -7.55 4.43
N GLU A 93 -7.29 -7.78 5.49
CA GLU A 93 -8.50 -8.59 5.40
C GLU A 93 -9.48 -8.01 4.38
N SER A 94 -9.98 -8.87 3.50
CA SER A 94 -11.08 -8.52 2.62
C SER A 94 -12.31 -8.27 3.48
N LYS A 95 -12.75 -7.00 3.59
CA LYS A 95 -13.92 -6.66 4.39
C LYS A 95 -15.26 -7.11 3.78
N GLY A 96 -15.24 -8.02 2.81
CA GLY A 96 -16.44 -8.64 2.26
C GLY A 96 -17.41 -7.62 1.63
N GLY A 97 -16.90 -6.50 1.15
CA GLY A 97 -17.65 -5.46 0.45
C GLY A 97 -18.05 -5.89 -0.96
N GLY A 98 -18.60 -7.09 -1.13
CA GLY A 98 -19.09 -7.66 -2.40
C GLY A 98 -20.30 -6.93 -3.00
N GLY A 99 -20.54 -5.67 -2.64
CA GLY A 99 -21.60 -4.83 -3.18
C GLY A 99 -21.11 -3.41 -3.40
N PHE A 100 -20.92 -3.03 -4.66
CA PHE A 100 -20.97 -1.63 -5.13
C PHE A 100 -20.09 -0.60 -4.38
N GLY A 101 -18.89 -1.01 -3.93
CA GLY A 101 -17.96 -0.13 -3.19
C GLY A 101 -16.46 -0.34 -3.51
N GLY A 102 -16.16 -0.88 -4.70
CA GLY A 102 -14.87 -1.49 -5.11
C GLY A 102 -13.59 -0.62 -5.16
N SER A 103 -13.47 0.40 -4.31
CA SER A 103 -12.25 1.20 -4.17
C SER A 103 -11.60 1.11 -2.79
N GLN A 104 -12.19 0.39 -1.83
CA GLN A 104 -11.58 0.23 -0.50
C GLN A 104 -10.54 -0.89 -0.44
N ASP A 105 -10.73 -1.95 -1.24
CA ASP A 105 -9.86 -3.14 -1.25
C ASP A 105 -8.69 -3.02 -2.24
N ALA A 106 -8.79 -2.14 -3.24
CA ALA A 106 -7.73 -1.82 -4.21
C ALA A 106 -6.78 -0.72 -3.69
N VAL A 107 -6.12 -1.00 -2.56
CA VAL A 107 -5.31 -0.02 -1.82
C VAL A 107 -3.92 -0.56 -1.49
N VAL A 108 -2.92 0.32 -1.49
CA VAL A 108 -1.56 0.03 -1.04
C VAL A 108 -1.18 1.00 0.05
N ILE A 109 -0.88 0.52 1.24
CA ILE A 109 -0.48 1.32 2.38
C ILE A 109 1.03 1.24 2.56
N VAL A 110 1.67 2.39 2.72
CA VAL A 110 3.12 2.50 2.95
C VAL A 110 3.42 3.45 4.10
N PRO A 111 4.59 3.32 4.74
CA PRO A 111 5.03 4.27 5.76
C PRO A 111 5.13 5.68 5.18
N LEU A 112 4.53 6.64 5.88
CA LEU A 112 4.49 8.05 5.48
C LEU A 112 5.90 8.63 5.29
N SER A 113 6.82 8.28 6.19
CA SER A 113 8.24 8.65 6.09
C SER A 113 8.91 8.15 4.80
N THR A 114 8.66 6.89 4.42
CA THR A 114 9.20 6.25 3.22
C THR A 114 8.61 6.90 1.97
N ALA A 115 7.29 7.12 1.94
CA ALA A 115 6.63 7.81 0.85
C ALA A 115 7.16 9.25 0.70
N MET A 116 7.30 10.01 1.79
CA MET A 116 7.85 11.36 1.72
C MET A 116 9.29 11.38 1.17
N ARG A 117 10.15 10.45 1.62
CA ARG A 117 11.56 10.39 1.18
C ARG A 117 11.76 9.83 -0.21
N ARG A 118 10.93 8.88 -0.66
CA ARG A 118 11.15 8.12 -1.91
C ARG A 118 10.15 8.43 -2.99
N LEU A 119 8.90 8.69 -2.61
CA LEU A 119 7.79 8.96 -3.53
C LEU A 119 7.49 10.46 -3.67
N PHE A 120 7.86 11.31 -2.72
CA PHE A 120 7.55 12.75 -2.79
C PHE A 120 8.79 13.65 -2.78
N SER A 121 9.99 13.12 -2.54
CA SER A 121 11.24 13.88 -2.59
C SER A 121 11.67 14.12 -4.04
N GLY A 122 11.14 15.19 -4.64
CA GLY A 122 11.82 16.00 -5.66
C GLY A 122 11.91 15.46 -7.11
N ARG A 123 11.44 14.25 -7.43
CA ARG A 123 11.50 13.75 -8.83
C ARG A 123 10.25 13.10 -9.38
N PHE A 124 9.13 13.21 -8.67
CA PHE A 124 7.85 12.77 -9.18
C PHE A 124 7.29 13.78 -10.19
N LYS A 125 7.85 13.70 -11.40
CA LYS A 125 7.18 14.11 -12.63
C LYS A 125 6.00 13.15 -12.81
N GLY A 126 4.92 13.41 -12.07
CA GLY A 126 3.62 12.86 -12.42
C GLY A 126 3.35 13.33 -13.84
N GLU A 127 3.46 12.40 -14.79
CA GLU A 127 3.09 12.66 -16.16
C GLU A 127 1.57 12.86 -16.18
N PHE A 128 1.16 14.12 -16.00
CA PHE A 128 -0.17 14.58 -16.31
C PHE A 128 -0.29 14.50 -17.83
N ARG A 129 -0.88 13.43 -18.35
CA ARG A 129 -1.25 13.35 -19.76
C ARG A 129 -2.57 14.11 -19.92
N PRO A 130 -2.60 15.24 -20.66
CA PRO A 130 -3.81 16.01 -20.91
C PRO A 130 -4.81 15.26 -21.80
#